data_AF-A0AAV3SSM5-F1
#
_entry.id   AF-A0AAV3SSM5-F1
#
_cell.length_a   1.000
_cell.length_b   1.000
_cell.length_c   1.000
_cell.angle_alpha   90.00
_cell.angle_beta   90.00
_cell.angle_gamma   90.00
#
_symmetry.space_group_name_H-M   'P 1'
#
loop_
_entity.id
_entity.type
_entity.pdbx_description
1 polymer ?
#
loop_
_entity_poly.entity_id
_entity_poly.type
_entity_poly.pdbx_seq_one_letter_code
_entity_poly.pdbx_strand_id
1 'polypeptide(L)'
;MSYVLWALLAMVCYSFAFLFMKIAMQELPAFTVMPIAVITLAVGATTVAALFGDWSAQSLTSRSVPFALLAGLCLTGAMVGYFRALSTGPVSIVVPVFGMFLVGGALLGILVLGEAVTVRKVLGIAFGGVAVILIAT
;
A
#
# COMPACT_ATOMS: atom_id res chain seq x y z
N MET A 1 -17.63 7.01 11.72
CA MET A 1 -17.40 5.64 12.20
C MET A 1 -17.32 4.58 11.08
N SER A 2 -17.23 4.96 9.79
CA SER A 2 -17.15 4.00 8.67
C SER A 2 -15.72 3.79 8.13
N TYR A 3 -14.91 4.83 7.96
CA TYR A 3 -13.57 4.71 7.36
C TYR A 3 -12.55 3.94 8.22
N VAL A 4 -12.66 4.01 9.55
CA VAL A 4 -11.76 3.25 10.46
C VAL A 4 -11.99 1.76 10.31
N LEU A 5 -13.25 1.32 10.15
CA LEU A 5 -13.58 -0.09 9.95
C LEU A 5 -13.01 -0.59 8.62
N TRP A 6 -13.17 0.18 7.54
CA TRP A 6 -12.55 -0.12 6.24
C TRP A 6 -11.03 -0.20 6.33
N ALA A 7 -10.39 0.70 7.08
CA ALA A 7 -8.94 0.68 7.31
C ALA A 7 -8.49 -0.57 8.09
N LEU A 8 -9.24 -0.97 9.13
CA LEU A 8 -8.94 -2.18 9.91
C LEU A 8 -9.10 -3.45 9.08
N LEU A 9 -10.17 -3.54 8.28
CA LEU A 9 -10.37 -4.66 7.37
C LEU A 9 -9.24 -4.74 6.33
N ALA A 10 -8.86 -3.60 5.74
CA ALA A 10 -7.74 -3.52 4.81
C ALA A 10 -6.42 -3.94 5.48
N MET A 11 -6.16 -3.52 6.72
CA MET A 11 -4.97 -3.90 7.48
C MET A 11 -4.88 -5.42 7.69
N VAL A 12 -5.99 -6.07 8.04
CA VAL A 12 -6.04 -7.54 8.20
C VAL A 12 -5.77 -8.23 6.85
N CYS A 13 -6.47 -7.84 5.79
CA CYS A 13 -6.28 -8.42 4.45
C CYS A 13 -4.84 -8.25 3.94
N TYR A 14 -4.25 -7.07 4.10
CA TYR A 14 -2.86 -6.82 3.67
C TYR A 14 -1.84 -7.62 4.49
N SER A 15 -2.10 -7.81 5.79
CA SER A 15 -1.23 -8.62 6.65
C SER A 15 -1.16 -10.08 6.17
N PHE A 16 -2.31 -10.67 5.83
CA PHE A 16 -2.36 -12.00 5.21
C PHE A 16 -1.75 -12.03 3.81
N ALA A 17 -1.99 -11.00 3.00
CA ALA A 17 -1.39 -10.92 1.66
C ALA A 17 0.14 -10.96 1.71
N PHE A 18 0.76 -10.22 2.63
CA PHE A 18 2.21 -10.22 2.80
C PHE A 18 2.76 -11.58 3.21
N LEU A 19 2.05 -12.30 4.08
CA LEU A 19 2.40 -13.67 4.46
C LEU A 19 2.33 -14.62 3.26
N PHE A 20 1.22 -14.63 2.52
CA PHE A 20 1.04 -15.51 1.37
C PHE A 20 2.03 -15.22 0.24
N MET A 21 2.36 -13.95 0.00
CA MET A 21 3.39 -13.58 -0.99
C MET A 21 4.76 -14.11 -0.59
N LYS A 22 5.14 -14.02 0.69
CA LYS A 22 6.41 -14.62 1.15
C LYS A 22 6.41 -16.13 0.99
N ILE A 23 5.30 -16.81 1.31
CA ILE A 23 5.18 -18.27 1.14
C ILE A 23 5.33 -18.63 -0.35
N ALA A 24 4.64 -17.93 -1.25
CA ALA A 24 4.74 -18.16 -2.69
C ALA A 24 6.18 -17.94 -3.21
N MET A 25 6.92 -16.98 -2.64
CA MET A 25 8.32 -16.71 -3.00
C MET A 25 9.31 -17.79 -2.54
N GLN A 26 8.88 -18.79 -1.76
CA GLN A 26 9.75 -19.92 -1.40
C GLN A 26 10.01 -20.84 -2.60
N GLU A 27 8.99 -21.02 -3.44
CA GLU A 27 9.03 -21.92 -4.61
C GLU A 27 9.14 -21.18 -5.94
N LEU A 28 8.83 -19.87 -5.96
CA LEU A 28 8.80 -19.06 -7.17
C LEU A 28 9.69 -17.81 -7.04
N PRO A 29 10.38 -17.39 -8.11
CA PRO A 29 11.08 -16.11 -8.12
C PRO A 29 10.12 -14.95 -7.84
N ALA A 30 10.58 -13.94 -7.09
CA ALA A 30 9.72 -12.81 -6.69
C ALA A 30 9.12 -12.03 -7.87
N PHE A 31 9.85 -11.90 -8.98
CA PHE A 31 9.35 -11.25 -10.20
C PHE A 31 8.35 -12.11 -10.99
N THR A 32 8.19 -13.40 -10.64
CA THR A 32 7.11 -14.26 -11.13
C THR A 32 5.87 -14.15 -10.23
N VAL A 33 6.05 -14.09 -8.90
CA VAL A 33 4.95 -13.93 -7.94
C VAL A 33 4.28 -12.56 -8.08
N MET A 34 5.06 -11.51 -8.33
CA MET A 34 4.60 -10.12 -8.46
C MET A 34 3.47 -9.94 -9.49
N PRO A 35 3.64 -10.28 -10.78
CA PRO A 35 2.58 -10.10 -11.77
C PRO A 35 1.34 -10.94 -11.45
N ILE A 36 1.50 -12.15 -10.90
CA ILE A 36 0.36 -12.97 -10.48
C ILE A 36 -0.47 -12.23 -9.42
N ALA A 37 0.17 -11.76 -8.35
CA ALA A 37 -0.52 -11.02 -7.28
C ALA A 37 -1.17 -9.73 -7.79
N VAL A 38 -0.48 -8.99 -8.66
CA VAL A 38 -0.97 -7.72 -9.23
C VAL A 38 -2.14 -7.93 -10.18
N ILE A 39 -2.11 -8.97 -11.03
CA ILE A 39 -3.22 -9.31 -11.91
C ILE A 39 -4.44 -9.72 -11.09
N THR A 40 -4.27 -10.55 -10.05
CA THR A 40 -5.37 -10.92 -9.15
C THR A 40 -5.97 -9.68 -8.48
N LEU A 41 -5.15 -8.75 -8.01
CA LEU A 41 -5.62 -7.49 -7.45
C LEU A 41 -6.35 -6.64 -8.50
N ALA A 42 -5.84 -6.54 -9.72
CA ALA A 42 -6.45 -5.77 -10.79
C ALA A 42 -7.85 -6.32 -11.16
N VAL A 43 -7.98 -7.65 -11.27
CA VAL A 43 -9.26 -8.31 -11.52
C VAL A 43 -10.23 -8.08 -10.36
N GLY A 44 -9.76 -8.22 -9.11
CA GLY A 44 -10.59 -7.95 -7.93
C GLY A 44 -11.07 -6.50 -7.86
N ALA A 45 -10.16 -5.55 -8.05
CA ALA A 45 -10.45 -4.11 -8.02
C ALA A 45 -11.43 -3.69 -9.12
N THR A 46 -11.25 -4.19 -10.34
CA THR A 46 -12.15 -3.91 -11.48
C THR A 46 -13.52 -4.55 -11.27
N THR A 47 -13.59 -5.76 -10.71
CA THR A 47 -14.86 -6.41 -10.36
C THR A 47 -15.63 -5.59 -9.32
N VAL A 48 -14.97 -5.13 -8.26
CA VAL A 48 -15.60 -4.26 -7.26
C VAL A 48 -16.08 -2.95 -7.90
N ALA A 49 -15.24 -2.29 -8.70
CA ALA A 49 -15.64 -1.05 -9.38
C ALA A 49 -16.86 -1.23 -10.30
N ALA A 50 -16.97 -2.38 -10.97
CA ALA A 50 -18.13 -2.73 -11.79
C ALA A 50 -19.40 -2.97 -10.95
N LEU A 51 -19.28 -3.67 -9.82
CA LEU A 51 -20.41 -3.96 -8.92
C LEU A 51 -20.98 -2.70 -8.24
N PHE A 52 -20.11 -1.72 -7.91
CA PHE A 52 -20.52 -0.45 -7.31
C PHE A 52 -20.98 0.59 -8.34
N GLY A 53 -20.80 0.34 -9.64
CA GLY A 53 -21.21 1.24 -10.72
C GLY A 53 -20.29 2.45 -10.92
N ASP A 54 -19.14 2.50 -10.24
CA ASP A 54 -18.16 3.59 -10.35
C ASP A 54 -17.34 3.53 -11.66
N TRP A 55 -17.42 2.40 -12.38
CA TRP A 55 -16.74 2.20 -13.66
C TRP A 55 -17.55 2.78 -14.82
N SER A 56 -17.22 4.02 -15.24
CA SER A 56 -17.87 4.68 -16.39
C SER A 56 -16.85 5.13 -17.45
N ALA A 57 -17.27 5.17 -18.72
CA ALA A 57 -16.45 5.70 -19.81
C ALA A 57 -16.13 7.19 -19.64
N GLN A 58 -16.98 7.95 -18.93
CA GLN A 58 -16.72 9.35 -18.60
C GLN A 58 -15.62 9.51 -17.54
N SER A 59 -15.48 8.54 -16.63
CA SER A 59 -14.40 8.52 -15.63
C SER A 59 -13.01 8.47 -16.28
N LEU A 60 -12.90 7.87 -17.47
CA LEU A 60 -11.66 7.74 -18.26
C LEU A 60 -11.25 9.01 -19.00
N THR A 61 -12.15 10.00 -19.11
CA THR A 61 -11.88 11.29 -19.75
C THR A 61 -11.66 12.40 -18.72
N SER A 62 -11.69 12.06 -17.42
CA SER A 62 -11.47 13.01 -16.35
C SER A 62 -10.06 13.61 -16.40
N ARG A 63 -9.95 14.91 -16.08
CA ARG A 63 -8.66 15.60 -15.96
C ARG A 63 -7.76 15.02 -14.86
N SER A 64 -8.31 14.17 -13.98
CA SER A 64 -7.58 13.49 -12.91
C SER A 64 -6.93 12.16 -13.33
N VAL A 65 -7.20 11.66 -14.54
CA VAL A 65 -6.61 10.42 -15.06
C VAL A 65 -5.07 10.43 -15.02
N PRO A 66 -4.36 11.52 -15.34
CA PRO A 66 -2.90 11.59 -15.18
C PRO A 66 -2.44 11.34 -13.74
N PHE A 67 -3.17 11.80 -12.71
CA PHE A 67 -2.82 11.50 -11.31
C PHE A 67 -3.00 10.02 -10.97
N ALA A 68 -4.01 9.37 -11.54
CA ALA A 68 -4.17 7.91 -11.40
C ALA A 68 -3.05 7.14 -12.08
N LEU A 69 -2.60 7.58 -13.27
CA LEU A 69 -1.45 7.00 -13.96
C LEU A 69 -0.14 7.20 -13.18
N LEU A 70 0.09 8.39 -12.64
CA LEU A 70 1.24 8.68 -11.77
C LEU A 70 1.21 7.83 -10.50
N ALA A 71 0.03 7.68 -9.88
CA ALA A 71 -0.14 6.78 -8.74
C ALA A 71 0.20 5.33 -9.13
N GLY A 72 -0.25 4.87 -10.30
CA GLY A 72 0.09 3.56 -10.85
C GLY A 72 1.60 3.36 -11.03
N LEU A 73 2.30 4.34 -11.62
CA LEU A 73 3.75 4.31 -11.79
C LEU A 73 4.48 4.24 -10.44
N CYS A 74 4.07 5.06 -9.47
CA CYS A 74 4.61 5.02 -8.11
C CYS A 74 4.35 3.66 -7.44
N LEU A 75 3.15 3.09 -7.60
CA LEU A 75 2.80 1.76 -7.09
C LEU A 75 3.67 0.67 -7.72
N THR A 76 3.94 0.74 -9.03
CA THR A 76 4.85 -0.20 -9.70
C THR A 76 6.23 -0.15 -9.08
N GLY A 77 6.81 1.04 -8.91
CA GLY A 77 8.12 1.20 -8.26
C GLY A 77 8.14 0.67 -6.82
N ALA A 78 7.09 0.99 -6.04
CA ALA A 78 6.94 0.51 -4.68
C ALA A 78 6.85 -1.02 -4.59
N MET A 79 6.05 -1.66 -5.47
CA MET A 79 5.89 -3.12 -5.47
C MET A 79 7.15 -3.85 -5.95
N VAL A 80 7.86 -3.32 -6.95
CA VAL A 80 9.16 -3.88 -7.37
C VAL A 80 10.15 -3.90 -6.20
N GLY A 81 10.29 -2.76 -5.51
CA GLY A 81 11.16 -2.65 -4.34
C GLY A 81 10.71 -3.57 -3.19
N TYR A 82 9.41 -3.59 -2.90
CA TYR A 82 8.84 -4.41 -1.84
C TYR A 82 9.04 -5.90 -2.09
N PHE A 83 8.70 -6.42 -3.27
CA PHE A 83 8.87 -7.83 -3.62
C PHE A 83 10.35 -8.24 -3.63
N ARG A 84 11.23 -7.35 -4.10
CA ARG A 84 12.67 -7.59 -4.04
C ARG A 84 13.14 -7.71 -2.58
N ALA A 85 12.78 -6.77 -1.73
CA ALA A 85 13.12 -6.80 -0.30
C ALA A 85 12.53 -8.04 0.40
N LEU A 86 11.29 -8.39 0.10
CA LEU A 86 10.61 -9.56 0.66
C LEU A 86 11.29 -10.86 0.23
N SER A 87 11.90 -10.90 -0.96
CA SER A 87 12.66 -12.06 -1.43
C SER A 87 14.01 -12.23 -0.72
N THR A 88 14.66 -11.13 -0.33
CA THR A 88 16.02 -11.14 0.24
C THR A 88 16.06 -11.03 1.75
N GLY A 89 14.96 -10.62 2.40
CA GLY A 89 14.90 -10.35 3.84
C GLY A 89 13.75 -11.06 4.56
N PRO A 90 13.76 -11.06 5.90
CA PRO A 90 12.68 -11.62 6.71
C PRO A 90 11.45 -10.70 6.66
N VAL A 91 10.25 -11.30 6.61
CA VAL A 91 8.97 -10.57 6.56
C VAL A 91 8.80 -9.66 7.77
N SER A 92 9.25 -10.10 8.94
CA SER A 92 9.18 -9.37 10.21
C SER A 92 9.92 -8.04 10.20
N ILE A 93 10.90 -7.84 9.31
CA ILE A 93 11.63 -6.58 9.15
C ILE A 93 11.11 -5.82 7.94
N VAL A 94 10.93 -6.51 6.81
CA VAL A 94 10.54 -5.88 5.54
C VAL A 94 9.15 -5.24 5.63
N VAL A 95 8.17 -5.92 6.24
CA VAL A 95 6.80 -5.40 6.35
C VAL A 95 6.73 -4.13 7.22
N PRO A 96 7.31 -4.08 8.43
CA PRO A 96 7.33 -2.86 9.23
C PRO A 96 8.08 -1.70 8.56
N VAL A 97 9.24 -1.97 7.93
CA VAL A 97 10.00 -0.95 7.17
C VAL A 97 9.17 -0.41 6.01
N PHE A 98 8.57 -1.29 5.21
CA PHE A 98 7.67 -0.87 4.13
C PHE A 98 6.49 -0.06 4.67
N GLY A 99 5.92 -0.46 5.81
CA GLY A 99 4.83 0.23 6.52
C GLY A 99 5.14 1.67 6.93
N MET A 100 6.40 2.13 6.92
CA MET A 100 6.73 3.55 7.11
C MET A 100 6.11 4.46 6.03
N PHE A 101 5.60 3.93 4.92
CA PHE A 101 4.81 4.72 3.97
C PHE A 101 3.64 5.45 4.66
N LEU A 102 3.14 4.95 5.79
CA LEU A 102 2.12 5.62 6.61
C LEU A 102 2.57 7.00 7.09
N VAL A 103 3.83 7.12 7.49
CA VAL A 103 4.45 8.41 7.86
C VAL A 103 4.54 9.32 6.64
N GLY A 104 5.04 8.80 5.51
CA GLY A 104 5.14 9.55 4.26
C GLY A 104 3.78 10.05 3.77
N GLY A 105 2.75 9.20 3.81
CA GLY A 105 1.39 9.54 3.42
C GLY A 105 0.76 10.60 4.32
N ALA A 106 0.96 10.50 5.65
CA ALA A 106 0.49 11.52 6.58
C ALA A 106 1.19 12.87 6.36
N LEU A 107 2.49 12.87 6.10
CA LEU A 107 3.26 14.09 5.77
C LEU A 107 2.78 14.71 4.47
N LEU A 108 2.60 13.92 3.41
CA LEU A 108 2.08 14.41 2.13
C LEU A 108 0.64 14.92 2.25
N GLY A 109 -0.21 14.30 3.07
CA GLY A 109 -1.56 14.81 3.38
C GLY A 109 -1.52 16.19 4.05
N ILE A 110 -0.59 16.39 4.98
CA ILE A 110 -0.39 17.70 5.61
C ILE A 110 0.13 18.73 4.60
N LEU A 111 1.18 18.39 3.85
CA LEU A 111 1.91 19.33 2.99
C LEU A 111 1.15 19.69 1.70
N VAL A 112 0.50 18.70 1.08
CA VAL A 112 -0.13 18.84 -0.24
C VAL A 112 -1.63 19.08 -0.13
N LEU A 113 -2.32 18.37 0.78
CA LEU A 113 -3.77 18.50 0.96
C LEU A 113 -4.15 19.53 2.04
N GLY A 114 -3.18 20.08 2.77
CA GLY A 114 -3.43 21.09 3.81
C GLY A 114 -4.12 20.54 5.04
N GLU A 115 -3.97 19.23 5.33
CA GLU A 115 -4.58 18.65 6.52
C GLU A 115 -4.08 19.31 7.81
N ALA A 116 -4.99 19.53 8.76
CA ALA A 116 -4.64 20.12 10.05
C ALA A 116 -3.56 19.33 10.79
N VAL A 117 -2.49 20.02 11.14
CA VAL A 117 -1.42 19.49 11.99
C VAL A 117 -1.87 19.54 13.43
N THR A 118 -1.96 18.38 14.06
CA THR A 118 -2.24 18.28 15.50
C THR A 118 -1.04 17.66 16.20
N VAL A 119 -0.81 18.05 17.45
CA VAL A 119 0.27 17.48 18.28
C VAL A 119 0.15 15.95 18.35
N ARG A 120 -1.08 15.42 18.39
CA ARG A 120 -1.35 13.97 18.36
C ARG A 120 -0.88 13.30 17.06
N LYS A 121 -1.14 13.89 15.89
CA LYS A 121 -0.65 13.37 14.60
C LYS A 121 0.87 13.35 14.55
N VAL A 122 1.52 14.43 14.99
CA VAL A 122 2.98 14.55 15.00
C VAL A 122 3.61 13.51 15.93
N LEU A 123 3.09 13.36 17.14
CA LEU A 123 3.55 12.32 18.07
C LEU A 123 3.33 10.91 17.53
N GLY A 124 2.16 10.65 16.92
CA GLY A 124 1.88 9.36 16.30
C GLY A 124 2.86 9.01 15.17
N ILE A 125 3.19 9.97 14.32
CA ILE A 125 4.20 9.82 13.27
C ILE A 125 5.58 9.53 13.87
N ALA A 126 5.98 10.30 14.89
CA ALA A 126 7.27 10.14 15.55
C ALA A 126 7.41 8.76 16.23
N PHE A 127 6.39 8.34 16.99
CA PHE A 127 6.37 7.01 17.62
C PHE A 127 6.33 5.89 16.59
N GLY A 128 5.59 6.06 15.49
CA GLY A 128 5.60 5.10 14.38
C GLY A 128 7.01 4.93 13.79
N GLY A 129 7.74 6.03 13.57
CA GLY A 129 9.13 6.00 13.12
C GLY A 129 10.05 5.25 14.10
N VAL A 130 9.96 5.58 15.40
CA VAL A 130 10.75 4.90 16.45
C VAL A 130 10.45 3.41 16.50
N ALA A 131 9.17 3.02 16.45
CA ALA A 131 8.77 1.61 16.49
C ALA A 131 9.41 0.81 15.34
N VAL A 132 9.42 1.35 14.12
CA VAL A 132 10.03 0.64 12.99
C VAL A 132 11.55 0.62 13.08
N ILE A 133 12.21 1.69 13.55
CA ILE A 133 13.67 1.68 13.78
C ILE A 133 14.03 0.54 14.74
N LEU A 134 13.31 0.41 15.85
CA LEU A 134 13.53 -0.66 16.83
C LEU A 134 13.29 -2.07 16.27
N ILE A 135 12.36 -2.23 15.32
CA ILE A 135 12.11 -3.52 14.66
C ILE A 135 13.18 -3.84 13.62
N ALA A 136 13.78 -2.81 13.00
CA ALA A 136 14.75 -2.97 11.91
C ALA A 136 16.19 -3.21 12.39
N THR A 137 16.50 -2.94 13.67
CA THR A 137 17.80 -3.16 14.32
C THR A 137 17.82 -4.45 15.11
#